data_AF-A0A498MUH9-F1
#
_entry.id   AF-A0A498MUH9-F1
#
_cell.length_a   1.000
_cell.length_b   1.000
_cell.length_c   1.000
_cell.angle_alpha   90.00
_cell.angle_beta   90.00
_cell.angle_gamma   90.00
#
_symmetry.space_group_name_H-M   'P 1'
#
loop_
_entity.id
_entity.type
_entity.pdbx_description
1 polymer ?
#
loop_
_entity_poly.entity_id
_entity_poly.type
_entity_poly.pdbx_seq_one_letter_code
_entity_poly.pdbx_strand_id
1 'polypeptide(L)'
;MIKWELDNDLVDFHKHTNSGCRTLLRLHRALLWLQSFLEELGKDATEGEHLRRPSDLCKETYQRTLARHHSWWVRKAAELAFLAMPERPYFYQLVCVETQAEATVVLNRVVKAIEEVYERNEVALQEHGMLDLP
;
A
#
# COMPACT_ATOMS: atom_id res chain seq x y z
N MET A 1 -19.88 -8.39 4.84
CA MET A 1 -19.38 -8.85 3.53
C MET A 1 -18.84 -10.27 3.65
N ILE A 2 -17.71 -10.51 4.33
CA ILE A 2 -17.05 -11.83 4.45
C ILE A 2 -18.05 -12.96 4.78
N LYS A 3 -18.76 -12.86 5.91
CA LYS A 3 -19.75 -13.87 6.33
C LYS A 3 -20.81 -14.13 5.25
N TRP A 4 -21.38 -13.06 4.70
CA TRP A 4 -22.42 -13.17 3.69
C TRP A 4 -21.92 -13.85 2.40
N GLU A 5 -20.70 -13.55 1.93
CA GLU A 5 -20.16 -14.20 0.74
C GLU A 5 -19.79 -15.67 0.98
N LEU A 6 -19.36 -16.02 2.19
CA LEU A 6 -19.15 -17.41 2.61
C LEU A 6 -20.46 -18.19 2.68
N ASP A 7 -21.48 -17.63 3.33
CA ASP A 7 -22.80 -18.25 3.51
C ASP A 7 -23.54 -18.50 2.19
N ASN A 8 -23.12 -17.82 1.11
CA ASN A 8 -23.71 -17.93 -0.24
C ASN A 8 -22.76 -18.60 -1.25
N ASP A 9 -21.68 -19.26 -0.79
CA ASP A 9 -20.71 -19.97 -1.64
C ASP A 9 -20.11 -19.12 -2.78
N LEU A 10 -19.92 -17.81 -2.54
CA LEU A 10 -19.38 -16.88 -3.54
C LEU A 10 -17.85 -16.80 -3.53
N VAL A 11 -17.21 -17.35 -2.50
CA VAL A 11 -15.74 -17.35 -2.32
C VAL A 11 -15.21 -18.75 -2.58
N ASP A 12 -14.27 -18.87 -3.51
CA ASP A 12 -13.55 -20.12 -3.79
C ASP A 12 -12.07 -19.94 -3.41
N PHE A 13 -11.54 -20.86 -2.60
CA PHE A 13 -10.17 -20.84 -2.10
C PHE A 13 -9.17 -21.51 -3.06
N HIS A 14 -9.65 -22.16 -4.12
CA HIS A 14 -8.85 -22.89 -5.10
C HIS A 14 -8.92 -22.29 -6.50
N LYS A 15 -10.00 -21.56 -6.82
CA LYS A 15 -10.23 -20.97 -8.14
C LYS A 15 -10.52 -19.49 -8.04
N HIS A 16 -10.10 -18.76 -9.09
CA HIS A 16 -10.44 -17.36 -9.21
C HIS A 16 -11.94 -17.16 -9.33
N THR A 17 -12.50 -16.39 -8.39
CA THR A 17 -13.89 -15.91 -8.40
C THR A 17 -13.92 -14.39 -8.45
N ASN A 18 -15.06 -13.82 -8.83
CA ASN A 18 -15.27 -12.36 -8.79
C ASN A 18 -15.88 -11.93 -7.45
N SER A 19 -15.39 -12.50 -6.34
CA SER A 19 -15.89 -12.18 -5.00
C SER A 19 -15.38 -10.83 -4.49
N GLY A 20 -16.19 -10.21 -3.63
CA GLY A 20 -15.82 -9.01 -2.90
C GLY A 20 -14.64 -9.27 -1.97
N CYS A 21 -14.56 -10.43 -1.30
CA CYS A 21 -13.43 -10.79 -0.43
C CYS A 21 -12.10 -10.79 -1.18
N ARG A 22 -12.05 -11.38 -2.38
CA ARG A 22 -10.83 -11.38 -3.20
C ARG A 22 -10.48 -9.98 -3.70
N THR A 23 -11.49 -9.18 -4.06
CA THR A 23 -11.28 -7.78 -4.47
C THR A 23 -10.73 -6.96 -3.30
N LEU A 24 -11.29 -7.12 -2.10
CA LEU A 24 -10.82 -6.51 -0.87
C LEU A 24 -9.38 -6.93 -0.56
N LEU A 25 -9.04 -8.21 -0.70
CA LEU A 25 -7.67 -8.70 -0.48
C LEU A 25 -6.65 -8.00 -1.38
N ARG A 26 -6.99 -7.72 -2.64
CA ARG A 26 -6.09 -6.96 -3.55
C ARG A 26 -5.91 -5.52 -3.10
N LEU A 27 -7.00 -4.86 -2.69
CA LEU A 27 -6.94 -3.51 -2.14
C LEU A 27 -6.13 -3.48 -0.83
N HIS A 28 -6.30 -4.48 0.02
CA HIS A 28 -5.57 -4.65 1.27
C HIS A 28 -4.06 -4.80 1.05
N ARG A 29 -3.64 -5.63 0.08
CA ARG A 29 -2.23 -5.76 -0.32
C ARG A 29 -1.66 -4.44 -0.87
N ALA A 30 -2.46 -3.69 -1.64
CA ALA A 30 -2.05 -2.37 -2.14
C ALA A 30 -1.99 -1.31 -1.04
N LEU A 31 -2.85 -1.42 -0.02
CA LEU A 31 -2.88 -0.52 1.13
C LEU A 31 -1.59 -0.63 1.96
N LEU A 32 -1.06 -1.85 2.15
CA LEU A 32 0.24 -2.06 2.80
C LEU A 32 1.36 -1.34 2.05
N TRP A 33 1.38 -1.46 0.73
CA TRP A 33 2.36 -0.75 -0.10
C TRP A 33 2.26 0.76 0.08
N LEU A 34 1.04 1.31 0.02
CA LEU A 34 0.80 2.74 0.22
C LEU A 34 1.26 3.20 1.61
N GLN A 35 0.93 2.44 2.66
CA GLN A 35 1.37 2.71 4.02
C GLN A 35 2.89 2.82 4.11
N SER A 36 3.60 1.78 3.63
CA SER A 36 5.06 1.77 3.66
C SER A 36 5.67 2.90 2.84
N PHE A 37 5.08 3.24 1.68
CA PHE A 37 5.53 4.38 0.88
C PHE A 37 5.39 5.70 1.62
N LEU A 38 4.22 5.97 2.22
CA LEU A 38 3.96 7.21 2.94
C LEU A 38 4.79 7.33 4.22
N GLU A 39 5.05 6.21 4.89
CA GLU A 39 5.94 6.15 6.05
C GLU A 39 7.37 6.53 5.67
N GLU A 40 7.94 5.91 4.62
CA GLU A 40 9.29 6.28 4.14
C GLU A 40 9.34 7.71 3.59
N LEU A 41 8.26 8.18 2.95
CA LEU A 41 8.16 9.55 2.47
C LEU A 41 8.13 10.54 3.65
N GLY A 42 7.48 10.18 4.76
CA GLY A 42 7.41 10.99 5.97
C GLY A 42 8.66 10.98 6.83
N LYS A 43 9.71 10.23 6.49
CA LYS A 43 10.97 10.28 7.25
C LYS A 43 11.76 11.53 6.91
N ASP A 44 12.19 12.24 7.95
CA ASP A 44 13.14 13.34 7.83
C ASP A 44 14.53 12.79 7.46
N ALA A 45 15.32 13.60 6.78
CA ALA A 45 16.72 13.26 6.54
C ALA A 45 17.49 13.32 7.85
N THR A 46 18.31 12.29 8.11
CA THR A 46 19.32 12.34 9.16
C THR A 46 20.33 13.46 8.85
N GLU A 47 20.97 14.05 9.86
CA GLU A 47 21.96 15.12 9.66
C GLU A 47 23.03 14.69 8.63
N GLY A 48 23.10 15.41 7.50
CA GLY A 48 24.06 15.15 6.42
C GLY A 48 23.57 14.25 5.29
N GLU A 49 22.37 13.67 5.38
CA GLU A 49 21.78 12.90 4.28
C GLU A 49 20.84 13.75 3.41
N HIS A 50 20.80 13.44 2.11
CA HIS A 50 19.79 14.00 1.22
C HIS A 50 18.48 13.21 1.31
N LEU A 51 17.35 13.92 1.26
CA LEU A 51 16.04 13.27 1.18
C LEU A 51 15.97 12.38 -0.06
N ARG A 52 15.52 11.14 0.14
CA ARG A 52 15.36 10.16 -0.93
C ARG A 52 14.24 10.57 -1.89
N ARG A 53 14.41 10.24 -3.17
CA ARG A 53 13.44 10.56 -4.24
C ARG A 53 12.16 9.74 -4.08
N PRO A 54 10.97 10.31 -4.30
CA PRO A 54 9.71 9.57 -4.22
C PRO A 54 9.65 8.35 -5.15
N SER A 55 10.23 8.43 -6.34
CA SER A 55 10.31 7.31 -7.30
C SER A 55 11.06 6.10 -6.73
N ASP A 56 12.20 6.34 -6.08
CA ASP A 56 13.02 5.30 -5.45
C ASP A 56 12.28 4.66 -4.27
N LEU A 57 11.68 5.47 -3.40
CA LEU A 57 10.89 5.01 -2.25
C LEU A 57 9.68 4.18 -2.69
N CYS A 58 8.97 4.66 -3.71
CA CYS A 58 7.80 4.01 -4.30
C CYS A 58 8.16 2.63 -4.87
N LYS A 59 9.27 2.53 -5.60
CA LYS A 59 9.79 1.28 -6.15
C LYS A 59 10.24 0.31 -5.06
N GLU A 60 11.01 0.77 -4.07
CA GLU A 60 11.54 -0.08 -3.01
C GLU A 60 10.41 -0.69 -2.16
N THR A 61 9.47 0.15 -1.73
CA THR A 61 8.32 -0.28 -0.93
C THR A 61 7.43 -1.23 -1.73
N TYR A 62 7.23 -0.98 -3.03
CA TYR A 62 6.52 -1.90 -3.93
C TYR A 62 7.18 -3.28 -3.98
N GLN A 63 8.51 -3.32 -4.15
CA GLN A 63 9.28 -4.57 -4.22
C GLN A 63 9.18 -5.40 -2.93
N ARG A 64 9.16 -4.75 -1.76
CA ARG A 64 9.03 -5.40 -0.43
C ARG A 64 7.60 -5.90 -0.15
N THR A 65 6.60 -5.27 -0.73
CA THR A 65 5.18 -5.51 -0.38
C THR A 65 4.44 -6.17 -1.54
N LEU A 66 3.85 -5.37 -2.43
CA LEU A 66 2.88 -5.76 -3.44
C LEU A 66 3.49 -6.60 -4.58
N ALA A 67 4.77 -6.42 -4.89
CA ALA A 67 5.41 -7.11 -6.01
C ALA A 67 5.27 -8.63 -5.94
N ARG A 68 5.31 -9.23 -4.74
CA ARG A 68 5.19 -10.68 -4.53
C ARG A 68 3.88 -11.25 -5.11
N HIS A 69 2.84 -10.43 -5.22
CA HIS A 69 1.52 -10.81 -5.74
C HIS A 69 1.34 -10.52 -7.24
N HIS A 70 2.32 -9.90 -7.89
CA HIS A 70 2.28 -9.54 -9.31
C HIS A 70 3.16 -10.45 -10.16
N SER A 71 2.71 -10.71 -11.39
CA SER A 71 3.51 -11.41 -12.40
C SER A 71 4.72 -10.57 -12.81
N TRP A 72 5.72 -11.21 -13.42
CA TRP A 72 6.95 -10.54 -13.86
C TRP A 72 6.66 -9.32 -14.76
N TRP A 73 5.72 -9.45 -15.71
CA TRP A 73 5.33 -8.37 -16.61
C TRP A 73 4.71 -7.18 -15.86
N VAL A 74 3.83 -7.45 -14.90
CA VAL A 74 3.19 -6.39 -14.10
C VAL A 74 4.22 -5.68 -13.22
N ARG A 75 5.21 -6.41 -12.66
CA ARG A 75 6.32 -5.79 -11.94
C ARG A 75 7.12 -4.83 -12.80
N LYS A 76 7.43 -5.21 -14.05
CA LYS A 76 8.16 -4.33 -14.97
C LYS A 76 7.37 -3.11 -15.40
N ALA A 77 6.07 -3.28 -15.66
CA ALA A 77 5.18 -2.17 -15.96
C ALA A 77 5.07 -1.18 -14.78
N ALA A 78 4.94 -1.67 -13.55
CA ALA A 78 4.90 -0.84 -12.35
C ALA A 78 6.24 -0.09 -12.14
N GLU A 79 7.38 -0.78 -12.25
CA GLU A 79 8.70 -0.15 -12.14
C GLU A 79 8.91 0.97 -13.17
N LEU A 80 8.40 0.79 -14.39
CA LEU A 80 8.44 1.81 -15.43
C LEU A 80 7.53 3.00 -15.08
N ALA A 81 6.31 2.75 -14.58
CA ALA A 81 5.39 3.79 -14.16
C ALA A 81 5.95 4.65 -13.02
N PHE A 82 6.74 4.05 -12.10
CA PHE A 82 7.35 4.80 -11.01
C PHE A 82 8.40 5.82 -11.46
N LEU A 83 8.94 5.71 -12.68
CA LEU A 83 9.82 6.75 -13.24
C LEU A 83 9.08 8.07 -13.51
N ALA A 84 7.75 8.02 -13.66
CA ALA A 84 6.90 9.19 -13.83
C ALA A 84 6.43 9.78 -12.49
N MET A 85 6.90 9.27 -11.35
CA MET A 85 6.56 9.83 -10.04
C MET A 85 7.08 11.27 -9.93
N PRO A 86 6.27 12.20 -9.40
CA PRO A 86 6.68 13.57 -9.24
C PRO A 86 7.75 13.71 -8.15
N GLU A 87 8.46 14.84 -8.18
CA GLU A 87 9.43 15.17 -7.14
C GLU A 87 8.76 15.55 -5.83
N ARG A 88 9.51 15.44 -4.73
CA ARG A 88 9.02 15.64 -3.35
C ARG A 88 8.27 16.96 -3.12
N PRO A 89 8.65 18.13 -3.71
CA PRO A 89 7.88 19.36 -3.54
C PRO A 89 6.42 19.27 -4.01
N TYR A 90 6.12 18.42 -4.99
CA TYR A 90 4.74 18.21 -5.44
C TYR A 90 3.90 17.49 -4.38
N PHE A 91 4.50 16.58 -3.61
CA PHE A 91 3.83 15.91 -2.49
C PHE A 91 3.47 16.89 -1.37
N TYR A 92 4.32 17.89 -1.11
CA TYR A 92 4.01 18.92 -0.12
C TYR A 92 2.77 19.72 -0.50
N GLN A 93 2.62 20.05 -1.79
CA GLN A 93 1.42 20.71 -2.30
C GLN A 93 0.16 19.84 -2.10
N LEU A 94 0.26 18.54 -2.35
CA LEU A 94 -0.85 17.60 -2.18
C LEU A 94 -1.34 17.50 -0.72
N VAL A 95 -0.43 17.62 0.25
CA VAL A 95 -0.78 17.61 1.69
C VAL A 95 -0.87 19.00 2.31
N CYS A 96 -0.82 20.05 1.49
CA CYS A 96 -0.93 21.45 1.88
C CYS A 96 0.08 21.89 2.97
N VAL A 97 1.36 21.53 2.78
CA VAL A 97 2.47 21.91 3.66
C VAL A 97 3.60 22.58 2.88
N GLU A 98 4.50 23.28 3.56
CA GLU A 98 5.64 23.96 2.94
C GLU A 98 6.98 23.28 3.27
N THR A 99 7.07 22.62 4.43
CA THR A 99 8.32 22.02 4.91
C THR A 99 8.22 20.50 5.05
N GLN A 100 9.39 19.86 5.03
CA GLN A 100 9.49 18.42 5.28
C GLN A 100 8.97 18.07 6.68
N ALA A 101 9.26 18.88 7.70
CA ALA A 101 8.81 18.65 9.07
C ALA A 101 7.27 18.67 9.20
N GLU A 102 6.61 19.60 8.51
CA GLU A 102 5.14 19.64 8.45
C GLU A 102 4.58 18.43 7.70
N ALA A 103 5.19 18.07 6.56
CA ALA A 103 4.81 16.88 5.79
C ALA A 103 4.89 15.62 6.65
N THR A 104 5.96 15.47 7.43
CA THR A 104 6.17 14.36 8.37
C THR A 104 5.01 14.24 9.36
N VAL A 105 4.54 15.34 9.95
CA VAL A 105 3.40 15.32 10.88
C VAL A 105 2.12 14.85 10.19
N VAL A 106 1.81 15.38 9.01
CA VAL A 106 0.59 15.03 8.26
C VAL A 106 0.65 13.57 7.79
N LEU A 107 1.76 13.15 7.20
CA LEU A 107 1.97 11.79 6.70
C LEU A 107 1.89 10.77 7.84
N ASN A 108 2.50 11.05 9.00
CA ASN A 108 2.40 10.16 10.16
C ASN A 108 0.96 9.98 10.65
N ARG A 109 0.13 11.02 10.58
CA ARG A 109 -1.30 10.91 10.91
C ARG A 109 -2.03 10.02 9.91
N VAL A 110 -1.74 10.14 8.63
CA VAL A 110 -2.32 9.32 7.57
C VAL A 110 -1.87 7.86 7.70
N VAL A 111 -0.58 7.61 7.93
CA VAL A 111 0.00 6.27 8.12
C VAL A 111 -0.69 5.56 9.29
N LYS A 112 -0.86 6.23 10.44
CA LYS A 112 -1.58 5.64 11.59
C LYS A 112 -3.03 5.28 11.29
N ALA A 113 -3.73 6.10 10.52
CA ALA A 113 -5.10 5.80 10.12
C ALA A 113 -5.16 4.60 9.16
N ILE A 114 -4.19 4.51 8.24
CA ILE A 114 -4.06 3.35 7.34
C ILE A 114 -3.74 2.09 8.14
N GLU A 115 -2.82 2.16 9.10
CA GLU A 115 -2.40 1.05 9.96
C GLU A 115 -3.61 0.46 10.71
N GLU A 116 -4.45 1.29 11.33
CA GLU A 116 -5.66 0.81 12.03
C GLU A 116 -6.63 0.08 11.10
N VAL A 117 -6.82 0.59 9.87
CA VAL A 117 -7.69 -0.05 8.86
C VAL A 117 -7.06 -1.34 8.34
N TYR A 118 -5.75 -1.34 8.10
CA TYR A 118 -5.00 -2.48 7.63
C TYR A 118 -5.06 -3.61 8.66
N GLU A 119 -4.74 -3.36 9.93
CA GLU A 119 -4.78 -4.37 10.99
C GLU A 119 -6.16 -5.01 11.14
N ARG A 120 -7.23 -4.20 11.12
CA ARG A 120 -8.60 -4.72 11.20
C ARG A 120 -8.95 -5.64 10.02
N ASN A 121 -8.54 -5.26 8.82
CA ASN A 121 -8.76 -6.07 7.62
C ASN A 121 -7.90 -7.33 7.62
N GLU A 122 -6.65 -7.24 8.06
CA GLU A 122 -5.72 -8.37 8.18
C GLU A 122 -6.30 -9.41 9.14
N VAL A 123 -6.72 -9.00 10.35
CA VAL A 123 -7.36 -9.90 11.32
C VAL A 123 -8.61 -10.53 10.74
N ALA A 124 -9.51 -9.75 10.13
CA ALA A 124 -10.74 -10.28 9.56
C ALA A 124 -10.49 -11.28 8.42
N LEU A 125 -9.52 -11.03 7.54
CA LEU A 125 -9.14 -11.95 6.47
C LEU A 125 -8.44 -13.19 7.03
N GLN A 126 -7.57 -13.04 8.03
CA GLN A 126 -6.82 -14.13 8.66
C GLN A 126 -7.74 -15.10 9.40
N GLU A 127 -8.70 -14.59 10.18
CA GLU A 127 -9.69 -15.41 10.91
C GLU A 127 -10.50 -16.34 10.00
N HIS A 128 -10.64 -15.97 8.72
CA HIS A 128 -11.38 -16.74 7.72
C HIS A 128 -10.47 -17.43 6.70
N GLY A 129 -9.14 -17.44 6.90
CA GLY A 129 -8.18 -18.11 6.00
C GLY A 129 -8.06 -17.48 4.61
N MET A 130 -8.36 -16.18 4.48
CA MET A 130 -8.51 -15.49 3.19
C MET A 130 -7.28 -14.71 2.72
N LEU A 131 -6.14 -14.77 3.43
CA LEU A 131 -4.94 -14.01 3.05
C LEU A 131 -4.31 -14.48 1.72
N ASP A 132 -4.63 -15.70 1.30
CA ASP A 132 -4.09 -16.35 0.10
C ASP A 132 -5.17 -16.68 -0.93
N LEU A 133 -6.32 -15.99 -0.93
CA LEU A 133 -7.32 -16.20 -1.97
C LEU A 133 -6.69 -16.03 -3.36
N PRO A 134 -7.01 -16.93 -4.31
CA PRO A 134 -6.45 -16.91 -5.66
C PRO A 134 -6.90 -15.66 -6.42
#